data_AF-A0A7J4QNF1-F1
#
_entry.id   AF-A0A7J4QNF1-F1
#
_cell.length_a   1.000
_cell.length_b   1.000
_cell.length_c   1.000
_cell.angle_alpha   90.00
_cell.angle_beta   90.00
_cell.angle_gamma   90.00
#
_symmetry.space_group_name_H-M   'P 1'
#
loop_
_entity.id
_entity.type
_entity.pdbx_description
1 polymer ?
#
loop_
_entity_poly.entity_id
_entity_poly.type
_entity_poly.pdbx_seq_one_letter_code
_entity_poly.pdbx_strand_id
1 'polypeptide(L)'
;MLALVVGLAAFVGLLFGLFALLGLRDRTWGAGSLVLIGPAVDAALTAWLLHWLGLGPVLTVLAGSLAGLASSLFIPALLWPRRGLVARIAFRSIRARPRQAALMLVALVVSSSIVSSSLVVGDSLDATVQRQVDAVWTETDVVLSGRDPATAQPILLDAEFISAVAVEAMNMRDGEGLAVFDGVRATRALSAAVEGPNGRALPSVGW
;
A
#
# COMPACT_ATOMS: atom_id res chain seq x y z
N MET A 1 11.07 10.20 -14.67
CA MET A 1 10.07 10.04 -13.59
C MET A 1 9.88 11.31 -12.75
N LEU A 2 10.95 11.96 -12.27
CA LEU A 2 10.87 13.21 -11.49
C LEU A 2 9.94 14.27 -12.11
N ALA A 3 10.15 14.61 -13.38
CA ALA A 3 9.35 15.64 -14.07
C ALA A 3 7.85 15.32 -14.12
N LEU A 4 7.49 14.04 -14.24
CA LEU A 4 6.10 13.60 -14.25
C LEU A 4 5.48 13.73 -12.85
N VAL A 5 6.18 13.29 -11.81
CA VAL A 5 5.75 13.38 -10.41
C VAL A 5 5.53 14.84 -10.00
N VAL A 6 6.53 15.70 -10.26
CA VAL A 6 6.45 17.12 -9.92
C VAL A 6 5.39 17.82 -10.76
N GLY A 7 5.29 17.50 -12.05
CA GLY A 7 4.27 18.04 -12.95
C GLY A 7 2.85 17.67 -12.53
N LEU A 8 2.62 16.43 -12.11
CA LEU A 8 1.32 15.96 -11.63
C LEU A 8 0.92 16.65 -10.32
N ALA A 9 1.85 16.76 -9.36
CA ALA A 9 1.61 17.47 -8.11
C ALA A 9 1.29 18.97 -8.36
N ALA A 10 2.06 19.62 -9.24
CA ALA A 10 1.83 21.01 -9.63
C ALA A 10 0.47 21.22 -10.31
N PHE A 11 0.07 20.30 -11.20
CA PHE A 11 -1.22 20.34 -11.87
C PHE A 11 -2.38 20.26 -10.87
N VAL A 12 -2.31 19.34 -9.91
CA VAL A 12 -3.30 19.23 -8.84
C VAL A 12 -3.31 20.49 -7.96
N GLY A 13 -2.14 21.04 -7.63
CA GLY A 13 -2.04 22.34 -6.94
C GLY A 13 -2.70 23.47 -7.70
N LEU A 14 -2.55 23.52 -9.03
CA LEU A 14 -3.19 24.52 -9.90
C LEU A 14 -4.72 24.39 -9.87
N LEU A 15 -5.25 23.16 -9.90
CA LEU A 15 -6.69 22.92 -9.74
C LEU A 15 -7.21 23.48 -8.41
N PHE A 16 -6.50 23.25 -7.30
CA PHE A 16 -6.87 23.85 -6.01
C PHE A 16 -6.80 25.38 -6.03
N GLY A 17 -5.77 25.96 -6.66
CA GLY A 17 -5.67 27.40 -6.88
C GLY A 17 -6.84 27.96 -7.69
N LEU A 18 -7.29 27.24 -8.72
CA LEU A 18 -8.44 27.62 -9.54
C LEU A 18 -9.74 27.60 -8.74
N PHE A 19 -9.98 26.56 -7.94
CA PHE A 19 -11.14 26.49 -7.04
C PHE A 19 -11.12 27.61 -5.99
N ALA A 20 -9.95 27.90 -5.41
CA ALA A 20 -9.78 28.99 -4.46
C ALA A 20 -10.10 30.35 -5.09
N LEU A 21 -9.75 30.53 -6.38
CA LEU A 21 -10.01 31.71 -7.18
C LEU A 21 -11.50 31.90 -7.48
N LEU A 22 -12.24 30.83 -7.81
CA LEU A 22 -13.69 30.89 -8.09
C LEU A 22 -14.48 31.44 -6.89
N GLY A 23 -14.01 31.19 -5.67
CA GLY A 23 -14.64 31.72 -4.45
C GLY A 23 -14.33 33.20 -4.16
N LEU A 24 -13.59 33.92 -5.02
CA LEU A 24 -13.21 35.32 -4.81
C LEU A 24 -13.99 36.24 -5.75
N ARG A 25 -14.71 37.22 -5.17
CA ARG A 25 -15.57 38.16 -5.91
C ARG A 25 -14.88 39.50 -6.23
N ASP A 26 -14.00 39.97 -5.35
CA ASP A 26 -13.29 41.24 -5.50
C ASP A 26 -11.81 40.96 -5.88
N ARG A 27 -11.49 40.94 -7.18
CA ARG A 27 -10.19 40.49 -7.70
C ARG A 27 -9.28 41.66 -8.10
N THR A 28 -8.14 41.81 -7.42
CA THR A 28 -6.98 42.51 -7.99
C THR A 28 -6.14 41.52 -8.80
N TRP A 29 -5.52 41.98 -9.88
CA TRP A 29 -4.75 41.11 -10.77
C TRP A 29 -3.59 40.40 -10.04
N GLY A 30 -2.85 41.12 -9.19
CA GLY A 30 -1.73 40.56 -8.44
C GLY A 30 -2.14 39.46 -7.45
N ALA A 31 -3.10 39.76 -6.55
CA ALA A 31 -3.52 38.79 -5.55
C ALA A 31 -4.23 37.57 -6.19
N GLY A 32 -4.94 37.76 -7.30
CA GLY A 32 -5.53 36.67 -8.06
C GLY A 32 -4.48 35.73 -8.68
N SER A 33 -3.39 36.28 -9.22
CA SER A 33 -2.29 35.45 -9.76
C SER A 33 -1.60 34.62 -8.68
N LEU A 34 -1.40 35.20 -7.49
CA LEU A 34 -0.75 34.53 -6.37
C LEU A 34 -1.60 33.39 -5.79
N VAL A 35 -2.93 33.56 -5.73
CA VAL A 35 -3.87 32.49 -5.31
C VAL A 35 -3.92 31.35 -6.31
N LEU A 36 -3.77 31.63 -7.60
CA LEU A 36 -3.78 30.59 -8.63
C LEU A 36 -2.45 29.80 -8.66
N ILE A 37 -1.33 30.52 -8.63
CA ILE A 37 0.00 29.94 -8.85
C ILE A 37 0.63 29.43 -7.55
N GLY A 38 0.39 30.09 -6.42
CA GLY A 38 0.99 29.72 -5.13
C GLY A 38 0.80 28.24 -4.75
N PRO A 39 -0.44 27.71 -4.77
CA PRO A 39 -0.70 26.30 -4.49
C PRO A 39 0.02 25.32 -5.42
N ALA A 40 0.19 25.69 -6.70
CA ALA A 40 0.91 24.89 -7.67
C ALA A 40 2.43 24.88 -7.40
N VAL A 41 2.99 26.04 -7.04
CA VAL A 41 4.41 26.19 -6.68
C VAL A 41 4.72 25.42 -5.40
N ASP A 42 3.88 25.55 -4.36
CA ASP A 42 4.09 24.85 -3.09
C ASP A 42 3.98 23.32 -3.27
N ALA A 43 3.03 22.85 -4.08
CA ALA A 43 2.91 21.44 -4.43
C ALA A 43 4.13 20.92 -5.23
N ALA A 44 4.64 21.71 -6.17
CA ALA A 44 5.81 21.35 -6.95
C ALA A 44 7.08 21.29 -6.11
N LEU A 45 7.30 22.29 -5.26
CA LEU A 45 8.46 22.38 -4.37
C LEU A 45 8.48 21.25 -3.35
N THR A 46 7.33 20.95 -2.75
CA THR A 46 7.21 19.82 -1.82
C THR A 46 7.41 18.48 -2.52
N ALA A 47 6.80 18.26 -3.70
CA ALA A 47 7.02 17.04 -4.47
C ALA A 47 8.49 16.88 -4.90
N TRP A 48 9.15 17.98 -5.28
CA TRP A 48 10.58 17.98 -5.62
C TRP A 48 11.45 17.59 -4.42
N LEU A 49 11.19 18.20 -3.25
CA LEU A 49 11.91 17.89 -2.00
C LEU A 49 11.71 16.42 -1.59
N LEU A 50 10.48 15.91 -1.67
CA LEU A 50 10.17 14.54 -1.28
C LEU A 50 10.76 13.52 -2.25
N HIS A 51 10.80 13.85 -3.55
CA HIS A 51 11.49 13.02 -4.52
C HIS A 51 13.00 13.02 -4.28
N TRP A 52 13.58 14.16 -3.91
CA TRP A 52 14.99 14.25 -3.51
C TRP A 52 15.31 13.39 -2.26
N LEU A 53 14.36 13.27 -1.33
CA LEU A 53 14.43 12.37 -0.17
C LEU A 53 14.25 10.88 -0.53
N GLY A 54 14.06 10.54 -1.80
CA GLY A 54 13.95 9.15 -2.27
C GLY A 54 12.60 8.49 -1.98
N LEU A 55 11.54 9.26 -1.67
CA LEU A 55 10.21 8.71 -1.46
C LEU A 55 9.59 8.19 -2.76
N GLY A 56 8.75 7.16 -2.64
CA GLY A 56 8.06 6.56 -3.77
C GLY A 56 7.19 7.55 -4.55
N PRO A 57 7.04 7.38 -5.87
CA PRO A 57 6.37 8.34 -6.75
C PRO A 57 4.92 8.64 -6.32
N VAL A 58 4.18 7.62 -5.87
CA VAL A 58 2.80 7.81 -5.38
C VAL A 58 2.76 8.71 -4.14
N LEU A 59 3.59 8.42 -3.14
CA LEU A 59 3.65 9.20 -1.90
C LEU A 59 4.08 10.65 -2.14
N THR A 60 5.05 10.88 -3.04
CA THR A 60 5.51 12.22 -3.39
C THR A 60 4.42 13.07 -4.02
N VAL A 61 3.59 12.50 -4.93
CA VAL A 61 2.46 13.20 -5.54
C VAL A 61 1.39 13.50 -4.50
N LEU A 62 1.06 12.53 -3.64
CA LEU A 62 0.01 12.66 -2.63
C LEU A 62 0.36 13.74 -1.61
N ALA A 63 1.57 13.70 -1.06
CA ALA A 63 2.05 14.70 -0.12
C ALA A 63 2.21 16.09 -0.75
N GLY A 64 2.69 16.16 -2.01
CA GLY A 64 2.73 17.43 -2.76
C GLY A 64 1.34 18.02 -2.99
N SER A 65 0.35 17.18 -3.33
CA SER A 65 -1.03 17.62 -3.52
C SER A 65 -1.67 18.14 -2.23
N LEU A 66 -1.38 17.52 -1.08
CA LEU A 66 -1.83 17.98 0.24
C LEU A 66 -1.22 19.33 0.62
N ALA A 67 0.07 19.54 0.31
CA ALA A 67 0.72 20.84 0.50
C ALA A 67 0.08 21.93 -0.37
N GLY A 68 -0.22 21.62 -1.64
CA GLY A 68 -0.96 22.52 -2.53
C GLY A 68 -2.35 22.86 -2.00
N LEU A 69 -3.10 21.87 -1.51
CA LEU A 69 -4.40 22.09 -0.88
C LEU A 69 -4.28 23.01 0.35
N ALA A 70 -3.34 22.73 1.25
CA ALA A 70 -3.11 23.55 2.44
C ALA A 70 -2.79 25.01 2.06
N SER A 71 -1.92 25.19 1.06
CA SER A 71 -1.56 26.51 0.51
C SER A 71 -2.77 27.23 -0.09
N SER A 72 -3.64 26.53 -0.82
CA SER A 72 -4.85 27.10 -1.42
C SER A 72 -5.85 27.64 -0.39
N LEU A 73 -5.83 27.10 0.83
CA LEU A 73 -6.64 27.59 1.96
C LEU A 73 -5.96 28.77 2.67
N PHE A 74 -4.63 28.72 2.81
CA PHE A 74 -3.86 29.69 3.59
C PHE A 74 -3.65 31.01 2.85
N ILE A 75 -3.28 30.96 1.57
CA ILE A 75 -2.95 32.15 0.76
C ILE A 75 -4.12 33.14 0.70
N PRO A 76 -5.36 32.73 0.36
CA PRO A 76 -6.49 33.67 0.34
C PRO A 76 -6.88 34.19 1.73
N ALA A 77 -6.68 33.39 2.79
CA ALA A 77 -6.97 33.80 4.16
C ALA A 77 -6.03 34.94 4.63
N LEU A 78 -4.79 34.95 4.17
CA LEU A 78 -3.81 35.98 4.49
C LEU A 78 -4.00 37.24 3.63
N LEU A 79 -4.24 37.05 2.32
CA LEU A 79 -4.27 38.16 1.35
C LEU A 79 -5.58 38.95 1.36
N TRP A 80 -6.72 38.33 1.64
CA TRP A 80 -8.02 39.02 1.58
C TRP A 80 -8.55 39.44 2.96
N PRO A 81 -8.87 40.73 3.17
CA PRO A 81 -9.41 41.22 4.43
C PRO A 81 -10.68 40.49 4.88
N ARG A 82 -11.57 40.14 3.93
CA ARG A 82 -12.81 39.41 4.22
C ARG A 82 -12.54 37.99 4.71
N ARG A 83 -11.65 37.24 4.05
CA ARG A 83 -11.30 35.86 4.46
C ARG A 83 -10.44 35.84 5.71
N GLY A 84 -9.54 36.81 5.87
CA GLY A 84 -8.79 37.03 7.10
C GLY A 84 -9.68 37.39 8.29
N LEU A 85 -10.77 38.12 8.08
CA LEU A 85 -11.76 38.38 9.12
C LEU A 85 -12.45 37.09 9.57
N VAL A 86 -12.89 36.25 8.63
CA VAL A 86 -13.50 34.94 8.93
C VAL A 86 -12.51 34.07 9.71
N ALA A 87 -11.24 34.03 9.30
CA ALA A 87 -10.20 33.31 10.04
C ALA A 87 -10.05 33.83 11.47
N ARG A 88 -9.99 35.16 11.67
CA ARG A 88 -9.93 35.77 13.01
C ARG A 88 -11.17 35.43 13.85
N ILE A 89 -12.37 35.44 13.24
CA ILE A 89 -13.60 35.05 13.91
C ILE A 89 -13.53 33.57 14.34
N ALA A 90 -13.07 32.68 13.46
CA ALA A 90 -12.89 31.26 13.75
C ALA A 90 -11.88 31.03 14.90
N PHE A 91 -10.74 31.72 14.89
CA PHE A 91 -9.78 31.65 16.00
C PHE A 91 -10.40 32.16 17.32
N ARG A 92 -11.18 33.24 17.25
CA ARG A 92 -11.85 33.79 18.43
C ARG A 92 -12.94 32.85 18.94
N SER A 93 -13.66 32.15 18.06
CA SER A 93 -14.66 31.15 18.45
C SER A 93 -14.03 29.93 19.11
N ILE A 94 -12.88 29.46 18.60
CA ILE A 94 -12.11 28.36 19.22
C ILE A 94 -11.68 28.77 20.64
N ARG A 95 -11.13 29.98 20.80
CA ARG A 95 -10.69 30.49 22.11
C ARG A 95 -11.86 30.75 23.06
N ALA A 96 -13.03 31.12 22.56
CA ALA A 96 -14.22 31.35 23.37
C ALA A 96 -14.87 30.06 23.89
N ARG A 97 -14.69 28.93 23.20
CA ARG A 97 -15.31 27.63 23.54
C ARG A 97 -14.29 26.48 23.57
N PRO A 98 -13.32 26.51 24.51
CA PRO A 98 -12.18 25.58 24.50
C PRO A 98 -12.61 24.11 24.67
N ARG A 99 -13.67 23.82 25.43
CA ARG A 99 -14.16 22.45 25.63
C ARG A 99 -14.72 21.84 24.34
N GLN A 100 -15.52 22.59 23.59
CA GLN A 100 -16.10 22.12 22.34
C GLN A 100 -15.02 21.96 21.27
N ALA A 101 -14.08 22.91 21.19
CA ALA A 101 -12.94 22.81 20.29
C ALA A 101 -12.05 21.60 20.61
N ALA A 102 -11.77 21.34 21.90
CA ALA A 102 -11.01 20.17 22.32
C ALA A 102 -11.69 18.86 21.92
N LEU A 103 -13.02 18.75 22.11
CA LEU A 103 -13.78 17.57 21.68
C LEU A 103 -13.71 17.36 20.16
N MET A 104 -13.79 18.42 19.36
CA MET A 104 -13.63 18.32 17.90
C MET A 104 -12.21 17.88 17.50
N LEU A 105 -11.18 18.42 18.15
CA LEU A 105 -9.79 18.02 17.90
C LEU A 105 -9.56 16.56 18.30
N VAL A 106 -10.09 16.11 19.42
CA VAL A 106 -10.00 14.71 19.85
C VAL A 106 -10.67 13.79 18.83
N ALA A 107 -11.88 14.13 18.36
CA ALA A 107 -12.57 13.35 17.34
C ALA A 107 -11.74 13.25 16.04
N LEU A 108 -11.13 14.35 15.60
CA LEU A 108 -10.26 14.38 14.43
C LEU A 108 -9.02 13.48 14.60
N VAL A 109 -8.35 13.58 15.75
CA VAL A 109 -7.15 12.78 16.06
C VAL A 109 -7.47 11.29 16.16
N VAL A 110 -8.56 10.93 16.85
CA VAL A 110 -8.97 9.53 17.00
C VAL A 110 -9.33 8.93 15.64
N SER A 111 -10.10 9.64 14.81
CA SER A 111 -10.44 9.17 13.47
C SER A 111 -9.19 8.96 12.60
N SER A 112 -8.25 9.92 12.60
CA SER A 112 -7.00 9.78 11.86
C SER A 112 -6.13 8.62 12.38
N SER A 113 -6.08 8.42 13.68
CA SER A 113 -5.34 7.33 14.33
C SER A 113 -5.92 5.96 13.97
N ILE A 114 -7.25 5.83 13.91
CA ILE A 114 -7.92 4.58 13.51
C ILE A 114 -7.54 4.20 12.08
N VAL A 115 -7.61 5.15 11.13
CA VAL A 115 -7.24 4.89 9.74
C VAL A 115 -5.77 4.49 9.64
N SER A 116 -4.87 5.21 10.33
CA SER A 116 -3.44 4.87 10.34
C SER A 116 -3.17 3.50 10.96
N SER A 117 -3.83 3.17 12.07
CA SER A 117 -3.68 1.87 12.74
C SER A 117 -4.14 0.73 11.84
N SER A 118 -5.27 0.91 11.14
CA SER A 118 -5.78 -0.08 10.19
C SER A 118 -4.83 -0.31 9.01
N LEU A 119 -4.16 0.74 8.52
CA LEU A 119 -3.17 0.61 7.44
C LEU A 119 -1.93 -0.16 7.90
N VAL A 120 -1.38 0.17 9.07
CA VAL A 120 -0.21 -0.53 9.62
C VAL A 120 -0.52 -2.00 9.93
N VAL A 121 -1.69 -2.28 10.50
CA VAL A 121 -2.14 -3.65 10.74
C VAL A 121 -2.31 -4.39 9.41
N GLY A 122 -2.87 -3.74 8.38
CA GLY A 122 -2.95 -4.28 7.03
C GLY A 122 -1.60 -4.75 6.49
N ASP A 123 -0.60 -3.87 6.51
CA ASP A 123 0.76 -4.18 6.05
C ASP A 123 1.41 -5.34 6.85
N SER A 124 1.19 -5.37 8.17
CA SER A 124 1.71 -6.45 9.02
C SER A 124 1.06 -7.81 8.76
N LEU A 125 -0.25 -7.82 8.50
CA LEU A 125 -0.98 -9.04 8.17
C LEU A 125 -0.54 -9.54 6.80
N ASP A 126 -0.41 -8.64 5.82
CA ASP A 126 0.08 -8.96 4.48
C ASP A 126 1.47 -9.60 4.54
N ALA A 127 2.41 -8.98 5.27
CA ALA A 127 3.74 -9.55 5.47
C ALA A 127 3.75 -10.91 6.19
N THR A 128 2.77 -11.17 7.06
CA THR A 128 2.67 -12.46 7.75
C THR A 128 2.07 -13.52 6.85
N VAL A 129 1.00 -13.19 6.13
CA VAL A 129 0.38 -14.07 5.14
C VAL A 129 1.39 -14.41 4.06
N GLN A 130 2.13 -13.43 3.52
CA GLN A 130 3.18 -13.66 2.53
C GLN A 130 4.26 -14.61 3.06
N ARG A 131 4.75 -14.43 4.29
CA ARG A 131 5.72 -15.37 4.89
C ARG A 131 5.16 -16.78 5.07
N GLN A 132 3.89 -16.91 5.44
CA GLN A 132 3.24 -18.22 5.57
C GLN A 132 3.06 -18.89 4.21
N VAL A 133 2.66 -18.12 3.21
CA VAL A 133 2.53 -18.51 1.81
C VAL A 133 3.87 -18.97 1.24
N ASP A 134 4.92 -18.16 1.39
CA ASP A 134 6.26 -18.49 0.93
C ASP A 134 6.79 -19.74 1.68
N ALA A 135 6.56 -19.89 2.98
CA ALA A 135 6.99 -21.08 3.72
C ALA A 135 6.29 -22.37 3.26
N VAL A 136 5.01 -22.29 2.85
CA VAL A 136 4.25 -23.46 2.40
C VAL A 136 4.58 -23.86 0.96
N TRP A 137 4.82 -22.89 0.07
CA TRP A 137 5.06 -23.17 -1.35
C TRP A 137 6.54 -23.19 -1.78
N THR A 138 7.47 -22.62 -0.99
CA THR A 138 8.91 -22.65 -1.35
C THR A 138 9.61 -23.95 -0.94
N GLU A 139 9.07 -24.68 0.04
CA GLU A 139 9.64 -25.97 0.50
C GLU A 139 9.02 -27.19 -0.19
N THR A 140 8.10 -27.01 -1.15
CA THR A 140 7.53 -28.13 -1.93
C THR A 140 7.20 -27.70 -3.35
N ASP A 141 8.07 -28.07 -4.29
CA ASP A 141 7.88 -27.75 -5.72
C ASP A 141 6.72 -28.53 -6.37
N VAL A 142 6.46 -29.75 -5.88
CA VAL A 142 5.41 -30.63 -6.44
C VAL A 142 4.69 -31.37 -5.30
N VAL A 143 3.37 -31.22 -5.25
CA VAL A 143 2.48 -32.00 -4.36
C VAL A 143 1.73 -33.03 -5.19
N LEU A 144 1.91 -34.32 -4.85
CA LEU A 144 1.11 -35.39 -5.43
C LEU A 144 -0.08 -35.70 -4.51
N SER A 145 -1.28 -35.63 -5.06
CA SER A 145 -2.52 -36.02 -4.40
C SER A 145 -3.45 -36.69 -5.40
N GLY A 146 -4.27 -37.64 -4.93
CA GLY A 146 -5.24 -38.32 -5.77
C GLY A 146 -6.61 -38.37 -5.11
N ARG A 147 -7.66 -38.27 -5.92
CA ARG A 147 -9.05 -38.50 -5.52
C ARG A 147 -9.69 -39.48 -6.48
N ASP A 148 -10.50 -40.37 -5.94
CA ASP A 148 -11.28 -41.31 -6.74
C ASP A 148 -12.36 -40.52 -7.51
N PRO A 149 -12.37 -40.57 -8.86
CA PRO A 149 -13.32 -39.81 -9.68
C PRO A 149 -14.78 -40.22 -9.47
N ALA A 150 -15.05 -41.43 -8.95
CA ALA A 150 -16.40 -41.92 -8.73
C ALA A 150 -16.98 -41.49 -7.37
N THR A 151 -16.14 -41.35 -6.34
CA THR A 151 -16.58 -41.11 -4.96
C THR A 151 -16.08 -39.79 -4.37
N ALA A 152 -15.20 -39.09 -5.09
CA ALA A 152 -14.46 -37.91 -4.63
C ALA A 152 -13.66 -38.12 -3.33
N GLN A 153 -13.52 -39.38 -2.88
CA GLN A 153 -12.73 -39.71 -1.71
C GLN A 153 -11.24 -39.63 -2.04
N PRO A 154 -10.39 -39.19 -1.10
CA PRO A 154 -8.96 -39.21 -1.30
C PRO A 154 -8.48 -40.67 -1.41
N ILE A 155 -7.68 -40.97 -2.44
CA ILE A 155 -7.06 -42.28 -2.58
C ILE A 155 -5.84 -42.37 -1.68
N LEU A 156 -5.68 -43.50 -1.00
CA LEU A 156 -4.49 -43.77 -0.21
C LEU A 156 -3.33 -44.02 -1.17
N LEU A 157 -2.33 -43.15 -1.13
CA LEU A 157 -1.10 -43.31 -1.91
C LEU A 157 -0.13 -44.18 -1.10
N ASP A 158 0.15 -45.39 -1.59
CA ASP A 158 1.06 -46.31 -0.92
C ASP A 158 2.52 -45.85 -1.07
N ALA A 159 3.37 -46.18 -0.10
CA ALA A 159 4.77 -45.75 -0.07
C ALA A 159 5.57 -46.27 -1.28
N GLU A 160 5.24 -47.46 -1.76
CA GLU A 160 5.85 -48.07 -2.95
C GLU A 160 5.42 -47.37 -4.26
N PHE A 161 4.16 -46.93 -4.34
CA PHE A 161 3.69 -46.14 -5.48
C PHE A 161 4.34 -44.76 -5.52
N ILE A 162 4.47 -44.11 -4.35
CA ILE A 162 5.13 -42.80 -4.24
C ILE A 162 6.59 -42.88 -4.66
N SER A 163 7.32 -43.92 -4.23
CA SER A 163 8.73 -44.09 -4.60
C SER A 163 8.90 -44.41 -6.09
N ALA A 164 8.01 -45.22 -6.68
CA ALA A 164 8.03 -45.52 -8.11
C ALA A 164 7.79 -44.25 -8.96
N VAL A 165 6.77 -43.46 -8.63
CA VAL A 165 6.46 -42.20 -9.34
C VAL A 165 7.59 -41.18 -9.17
N ALA A 166 8.20 -41.12 -7.98
CA ALA A 166 9.37 -40.27 -7.74
C ALA A 166 10.55 -40.64 -8.64
N VAL A 167 10.88 -41.93 -8.73
CA VAL A 167 11.97 -42.43 -9.59
C VAL A 167 11.68 -42.17 -11.06
N GLU A 168 10.44 -42.41 -11.50
CA GLU A 168 10.06 -42.16 -12.88
C GLU A 168 10.08 -40.67 -13.24
N ALA A 169 9.59 -39.80 -12.36
CA ALA A 169 9.68 -38.35 -12.52
C ALA A 169 11.13 -37.84 -12.54
N MET A 170 12.02 -38.43 -11.73
CA MET A 170 13.46 -38.13 -11.75
C MET A 170 14.12 -38.57 -13.07
N ASN A 171 13.71 -39.71 -13.64
CA ASN A 171 14.23 -40.23 -14.91
C ASN A 171 13.78 -39.41 -16.13
N MET A 172 12.69 -38.63 -16.00
CA MET A 172 12.19 -37.74 -17.06
C MET A 172 12.89 -36.36 -17.08
N ARG A 173 13.73 -36.04 -16.10
CA ARG A 173 14.42 -34.74 -15.99
C ARG A 173 15.80 -34.79 -16.66
N ASP A 174 16.17 -33.72 -17.37
CA ASP A 174 17.54 -33.51 -17.87
C ASP A 174 18.55 -33.44 -16.72
N GLY A 175 19.84 -33.69 -17.00
CA GLY A 175 20.90 -33.82 -15.98
C GLY A 175 21.05 -32.66 -14.99
N GLU A 176 20.58 -31.45 -15.33
CA GLU A 176 20.52 -30.31 -14.40
C GLU A 176 19.36 -30.41 -13.39
N GLY A 177 18.25 -31.04 -13.77
CA GLY A 177 17.08 -31.22 -12.93
C GLY A 177 17.28 -32.27 -11.82
N LEU A 178 18.17 -33.24 -12.02
CA LEU A 178 18.57 -34.24 -11.02
C LEU A 178 19.41 -33.63 -9.89
N ALA A 179 20.16 -32.56 -10.15
CA ALA A 179 20.98 -31.88 -9.14
C ALA A 179 20.18 -31.04 -8.14
N VAL A 180 18.90 -30.77 -8.44
CA VAL A 180 17.99 -29.94 -7.63
C VAL A 180 17.07 -30.79 -6.74
N PHE A 181 16.99 -32.10 -6.97
CA PHE A 181 16.16 -33.02 -6.19
C PHE A 181 16.94 -33.59 -5.00
N ASP A 182 16.45 -33.37 -3.78
CA ASP A 182 17.09 -33.84 -2.54
C ASP A 182 16.34 -35.02 -1.90
N GLY A 183 15.07 -35.23 -2.24
CA GLY A 183 14.31 -36.39 -1.77
C GLY A 183 12.80 -36.34 -1.98
N VAL A 184 12.09 -37.36 -1.49
CA VAL A 184 10.63 -37.42 -1.45
C VAL A 184 10.17 -37.78 -0.04
N ARG A 185 9.25 -36.99 0.51
CA ARG A 185 8.69 -37.22 1.85
C ARG A 185 7.20 -37.53 1.76
N ALA A 186 6.82 -38.69 2.28
CA ALA A 186 5.43 -39.12 2.40
C ALA A 186 4.91 -38.80 3.80
N THR A 187 3.73 -38.19 3.88
CA THR A 187 3.08 -37.87 5.16
C THR A 187 1.65 -38.39 5.16
N ARG A 188 1.19 -38.89 6.31
CA ARG A 188 -0.14 -39.49 6.59
C ARG A 188 -1.05 -39.70 5.35
N ALA A 189 -0.67 -40.69 4.52
CA ALA A 189 -1.39 -41.37 3.45
C ALA A 189 -2.23 -40.58 2.41
N LEU A 190 -2.24 -39.25 2.45
CA LEU A 190 -3.13 -38.38 1.64
C LEU A 190 -2.37 -37.44 0.71
N SER A 191 -1.06 -37.23 0.92
CA SER A 191 -0.21 -36.40 0.05
C SER A 191 1.26 -36.77 0.16
N ALA A 192 2.00 -36.56 -0.93
CA ALA A 192 3.46 -36.67 -0.99
C ALA A 192 4.05 -35.33 -1.47
N ALA A 193 5.14 -34.92 -0.83
CA ALA A 193 5.87 -33.70 -1.14
C ALA A 193 7.29 -34.02 -1.63
N VAL A 194 7.74 -33.29 -2.64
CA VAL A 194 9.10 -33.34 -3.19
C VAL A 194 9.99 -32.31 -2.49
N GLU A 195 11.19 -32.74 -2.09
CA GLU A 195 12.16 -31.96 -1.31
C GLU A 195 13.24 -31.32 -2.22
N GLY A 196 13.43 -30.01 -2.07
CA GLY A 196 14.49 -29.25 -2.73
C GLY A 196 15.83 -29.27 -1.97
N PRO A 197 16.91 -28.64 -2.49
CA PRO A 197 18.31 -28.79 -2.05
C PRO A 197 18.65 -28.40 -0.60
N ASN A 198 17.68 -27.90 0.16
CA ASN A 198 17.85 -27.36 1.50
C ASN A 198 17.45 -28.35 2.61
N GLY A 199 17.09 -29.60 2.29
CA GLY A 199 16.78 -30.64 3.28
C GLY A 199 15.51 -30.41 4.11
N ARG A 200 14.58 -29.57 3.62
CA ARG A 200 13.33 -29.24 4.29
C ARG A 200 12.15 -29.40 3.34
N ALA A 201 11.21 -30.26 3.71
CA ALA A 201 9.89 -30.35 3.10
C ALA A 201 8.85 -30.37 4.23
N LEU A 202 7.98 -29.36 4.24
CA LEU A 202 6.86 -29.31 5.16
C LEU A 202 5.69 -30.11 4.59
N PRO A 203 5.03 -30.96 5.40
CA PRO A 203 3.87 -31.72 4.94
C PRO A 203 2.73 -30.76 4.59
N SER A 204 2.24 -30.80 3.35
CA SER A 204 1.01 -30.09 2.98
C SER A 204 -0.18 -30.73 3.69
N VAL A 205 -0.84 -29.98 4.56
CA VAL A 205 -2.10 -30.43 5.18
C VAL A 205 -3.19 -30.24 4.13
N GLY A 206 -3.61 -31.35 3.50
CA GLY A 206 -4.75 -31.36 2.58
C GLY A 206 -6.03 -31.11 3.37
N TRP A 207 -6.54 -29.88 3.29
CA TRP A 207 -7.93 -29.58 3.58
C TRP A 207 -8.78 -29.73 2.31
#